data_AF-A0A6A3HBA3-F1
#
_entry.id   AF-A0A6A3HBA3-F1
#
_cell.length_a   1.000
_cell.length_b   1.000
_cell.length_c   1.000
_cell.angle_alpha   90.00
_cell.angle_beta   90.00
_cell.angle_gamma   90.00
#
_symmetry.space_group_name_H-M   'P 1'
#
loop_
_entity.id
_entity.type
_entity.pdbx_description
1 polymer ?
#
loop_
_entity_poly.entity_id
_entity_poly.type
_entity_poly.pdbx_seq_one_letter_code
_entity_poly.pdbx_strand_id
1 'polypeptide(L)'
;MDFDANEVRYFEKELLVVIPFRTEGSGDGEPRVAPVRLARQVKLTRCAVTPESIAVVAPEGEQGICVPTRNCGAVVLATTVTRVSGGKALIPAINLRGERTRLPNKKELGVWIPFETDMELLELNNELESGKVDEWIEALGDTEVPLENEAEVRVGNNDDDTRRRVVKLLRAYRRDDDRD
;
A
#
# COMPACT_ATOMS: atom_id res chain seq x y z
N MET A 1 10.90 -0.81 -26.77
CA MET A 1 10.08 0.02 -25.87
C MET A 1 8.99 -0.88 -25.33
N ASP A 2 8.84 -0.92 -24.02
CA ASP A 2 7.93 -1.83 -23.29
C ASP A 2 6.90 -0.93 -22.59
N PHE A 3 5.68 -0.86 -23.14
CA PHE A 3 4.60 -0.02 -22.61
C PHE A 3 3.94 -0.63 -21.36
N ASP A 4 3.97 -1.96 -21.22
CA ASP A 4 3.44 -2.63 -20.03
C ASP A 4 4.31 -2.32 -18.80
N ALA A 5 5.64 -2.24 -19.00
CA ALA A 5 6.58 -1.84 -17.95
C ALA A 5 6.89 -0.33 -17.93
N ASN A 6 6.41 0.45 -18.90
CA ASN A 6 6.76 1.85 -19.11
C ASN A 6 8.28 2.12 -19.18
N GLU A 7 9.02 1.23 -19.86
CA GLU A 7 10.48 1.28 -19.93
C GLU A 7 11.04 1.09 -21.34
N VAL A 8 12.11 1.82 -21.66
CA VAL A 8 12.99 1.51 -22.80
C VAL A 8 14.22 0.83 -22.25
N ARG A 9 14.52 -0.38 -22.74
CA ARG A 9 15.73 -1.14 -22.38
C ARG A 9 16.57 -1.35 -23.63
N TYR A 10 17.86 -1.02 -23.55
CA TYR A 10 18.82 -1.28 -24.63
C TYR A 10 20.22 -1.51 -24.04
N PHE A 11 21.09 -2.18 -24.79
CA PHE A 11 22.48 -2.34 -24.40
C PHE A 11 23.34 -1.27 -25.06
N GLU A 12 24.19 -0.63 -24.26
CA GLU A 12 25.23 0.27 -24.72
C GLU A 12 26.57 -0.19 -24.16
N LYS A 13 27.47 -0.67 -25.04
CA LYS A 13 28.82 -1.15 -24.65
C LYS A 13 28.78 -2.10 -23.44
N GLU A 14 27.93 -3.12 -23.53
CA GLU A 14 27.65 -4.15 -22.49
C GLU A 14 26.87 -3.67 -21.25
N LEU A 15 26.56 -2.39 -21.13
CA LEU A 15 25.71 -1.87 -20.08
C LEU A 15 24.25 -1.93 -20.50
N LEU A 16 23.40 -2.58 -19.70
CA LEU A 16 21.96 -2.48 -19.85
C LEU A 16 21.50 -1.09 -19.41
N VAL A 17 21.15 -0.24 -20.36
CA VAL A 17 20.52 1.05 -20.11
C VAL A 17 19.02 0.85 -20.02
N VAL A 18 18.42 1.36 -18.94
CA VAL A 18 16.98 1.38 -18.76
C VAL A 18 16.51 2.81 -18.55
N ILE A 19 15.63 3.28 -19.44
CA ILE A 19 15.02 4.60 -19.39
C ILE A 19 13.54 4.42 -19.05
N PRO A 20 13.11 4.72 -17.81
CA PRO A 20 11.70 4.78 -17.49
C PRO A 20 11.04 5.96 -18.20
N PHE A 21 9.76 5.81 -18.55
CA PHE A 21 8.92 6.90 -19.05
C PHE A 21 7.54 6.84 -18.39
N ARG A 22 6.77 7.92 -18.48
CA ARG A 22 5.39 7.96 -17.98
C ARG A 22 4.45 7.99 -19.18
N THR A 23 3.36 7.25 -19.10
CA THR A 23 2.23 7.39 -20.03
C THR A 23 1.13 8.19 -19.35
N GLU A 24 0.48 9.07 -20.10
CA GLU A 24 -0.72 9.77 -19.63
C GLU A 24 -1.95 9.00 -20.09
N GLY A 25 -2.91 8.82 -19.18
CA GLY A 25 -4.24 8.28 -19.51
C GLY A 25 -5.00 9.23 -20.45
N SER A 26 -5.95 8.69 -21.20
CA SER A 26 -6.69 9.47 -22.22
C SER A 26 -7.88 10.24 -21.64
N GLY A 27 -8.23 10.00 -20.37
CA GLY A 27 -9.37 10.59 -19.69
C GLY A 27 -9.00 11.35 -18.42
N ASP A 28 -9.80 12.37 -18.10
CA ASP A 28 -9.77 13.02 -16.78
C ASP A 28 -10.08 11.97 -15.70
N GLY A 29 -9.16 11.84 -14.73
CA GLY A 29 -9.32 10.96 -13.57
C GLY A 29 -8.67 9.58 -13.68
N GLU A 30 -8.02 9.21 -14.81
CA GLU A 30 -7.27 7.96 -14.84
C GLU A 30 -6.01 8.04 -13.95
N PRO A 31 -5.75 7.00 -13.11
CA PRO A 31 -4.56 6.97 -12.26
C PRO A 31 -3.29 7.05 -13.09
N ARG A 32 -2.50 8.10 -12.86
CA ARG A 32 -1.22 8.29 -13.56
C ARG A 32 -0.13 7.44 -12.91
N VAL A 33 0.13 6.27 -13.46
CA VAL A 33 1.18 5.37 -12.98
C VAL A 33 2.55 5.80 -13.53
N ALA A 34 3.51 5.99 -12.63
CA ALA A 34 4.92 6.19 -12.99
C ALA A 34 5.72 4.93 -12.63
N PRO A 35 6.53 4.36 -13.55
CA PRO A 35 7.45 3.29 -13.20
C PRO A 35 8.51 3.82 -12.23
N VAL A 36 8.88 2.96 -11.28
CA VAL A 36 9.77 3.30 -10.18
C VAL A 36 10.92 2.30 -10.12
N ARG A 37 12.14 2.78 -9.89
CA ARG A 37 13.32 1.94 -9.68
C ARG A 37 14.10 2.35 -8.44
N LEU A 38 14.76 1.39 -7.81
CA LEU A 38 15.74 1.67 -6.76
C LEU A 38 16.84 2.57 -7.34
N ALA A 39 17.06 3.75 -6.75
CA ALA A 39 18.04 4.70 -7.30
C ALA A 39 19.49 4.24 -7.07
N ARG A 40 19.72 3.42 -6.04
CA ARG A 40 21.02 2.85 -5.69
C ARG A 40 20.85 1.61 -4.82
N GLN A 41 21.78 0.67 -4.89
CA GLN A 41 21.86 -0.42 -3.92
C GLN A 41 22.41 0.10 -2.58
N VAL A 42 21.74 -0.26 -1.47
CA VAL A 42 22.12 0.18 -0.11
C VAL A 42 22.09 -1.01 0.85
N LYS A 43 22.98 -1.00 1.84
CA LYS A 43 22.92 -1.92 2.97
C LYS A 43 22.03 -1.33 4.05
N LEU A 44 20.92 -2.02 4.32
CA LEU A 44 19.98 -1.61 5.36
C LEU A 44 20.43 -2.10 6.74
N THR A 45 20.46 -1.19 7.70
CA THR A 45 20.68 -1.52 9.12
C THR A 45 19.57 -2.45 9.60
N ARG A 46 19.95 -3.47 10.36
CA ARG A 46 19.03 -4.49 10.88
C ARG A 46 17.96 -3.87 11.78
N CYS A 47 16.70 -4.28 11.60
CA CYS A 47 15.56 -3.87 12.43
C CYS A 47 15.39 -2.34 12.57
N ALA A 48 15.87 -1.56 11.59
CA ALA A 48 15.74 -0.12 11.56
C ALA A 48 14.99 0.33 10.30
N VAL A 49 14.26 1.44 10.42
CA VAL A 49 13.62 2.09 9.28
C VAL A 49 14.65 2.98 8.62
N THR A 50 14.89 2.73 7.33
CA THR A 50 15.82 3.51 6.52
C THR A 50 15.04 4.16 5.38
N PRO A 51 15.03 5.50 5.24
CA PRO A 51 14.51 6.16 4.06
C PRO A 51 15.37 5.81 2.84
N GLU A 52 14.78 5.16 1.85
CA GLU A 52 15.43 4.76 0.61
C GLU A 52 14.94 5.59 -0.57
N SER A 53 15.89 5.98 -1.43
CA SER A 53 15.58 6.77 -2.63
C SER A 53 15.22 5.87 -3.80
N ILE A 54 14.06 6.14 -4.38
CA ILE A 54 13.62 5.57 -5.64
C ILE A 54 13.64 6.64 -6.73
N ALA A 55 14.07 6.29 -7.94
CA ALA A 55 13.97 7.14 -9.10
C ALA A 55 12.54 7.09 -9.66
N VAL A 56 11.96 8.25 -9.94
CA VAL A 56 10.58 8.41 -10.40
C VAL A 56 10.55 9.39 -11.57
N VAL A 57 9.81 9.05 -12.62
CA VAL A 57 9.57 9.94 -13.77
C VAL A 57 8.29 10.74 -13.52
N ALA A 58 8.43 11.84 -12.79
CA ALA A 58 7.35 12.76 -12.49
C ALA A 58 7.88 14.20 -12.25
N PRO A 59 7.04 15.23 -12.46
CA PRO A 59 7.34 16.62 -12.13
C PRO A 59 7.83 16.83 -10.69
N GLU A 60 8.72 17.82 -10.51
CA GLU A 60 9.17 18.24 -9.18
C GLU A 60 7.97 18.65 -8.31
N GLY A 61 7.96 18.18 -7.08
CA GLY A 61 6.90 18.49 -6.13
C GLY A 61 5.60 17.70 -6.34
N GLU A 62 5.48 16.86 -7.37
CA GLU A 62 4.31 15.98 -7.54
C GLU A 62 4.22 15.02 -6.34
N GLN A 63 3.02 14.90 -5.79
CA GLN A 63 2.72 13.99 -4.69
C GLN A 63 2.09 12.73 -5.26
N GLY A 64 2.57 11.57 -4.82
CA GLY A 64 2.06 10.29 -5.25
C GLY A 64 2.15 9.24 -4.15
N ILE A 65 1.50 8.11 -4.38
CA ILE A 65 1.54 6.96 -3.48
C ILE A 65 2.48 5.94 -4.09
N CYS A 66 3.48 5.51 -3.32
CA CYS A 66 4.32 4.39 -3.70
C CYS A 66 3.72 3.11 -3.14
N VAL A 67 3.34 2.17 -4.03
CA VAL A 67 2.81 0.86 -3.67
C VAL A 67 3.86 -0.21 -4.01
N PRO A 68 4.46 -0.88 -3.01
CA PRO A 68 5.38 -1.98 -3.26
C PRO A 68 4.65 -3.20 -3.84
N THR A 69 4.86 -3.48 -5.12
CA THR A 69 4.22 -4.62 -5.82
C THR A 69 5.04 -5.89 -5.84
N ARG A 70 6.29 -5.85 -5.35
CA ARG A 70 7.22 -6.99 -5.37
C ARG A 70 7.66 -7.37 -3.97
N ASN A 71 7.74 -8.68 -3.75
CA ASN A 71 8.36 -9.23 -2.55
C ASN A 71 9.87 -8.93 -2.57
N CYS A 72 10.38 -8.23 -1.57
CA CYS A 72 11.81 -7.92 -1.40
C CYS A 72 12.52 -8.89 -0.42
N GLY A 73 11.95 -10.08 -0.21
CA GLY A 73 12.49 -11.10 0.68
C GLY A 73 12.37 -10.68 2.15
N ALA A 74 13.51 -10.43 2.78
CA ALA A 74 13.55 -10.00 4.18
C ALA A 74 13.50 -8.48 4.35
N VAL A 75 13.27 -7.72 3.28
CA VAL A 75 13.05 -6.28 3.33
C VAL A 75 11.55 -6.02 3.16
N VAL A 76 10.97 -5.27 4.09
CA VAL A 76 9.62 -4.72 3.94
C VAL A 76 9.74 -3.29 3.47
N LEU A 77 9.05 -2.99 2.38
CA LEU A 77 8.78 -1.63 1.93
C LEU A 77 7.35 -1.30 2.36
N ALA A 78 7.12 -0.11 2.89
CA ALA A 78 5.77 0.32 3.22
C ALA A 78 5.15 1.08 2.06
N THR A 79 3.85 0.89 1.87
CA THR A 79 3.04 1.80 1.06
C THR A 79 3.07 3.18 1.70
N THR A 80 3.47 4.21 0.95
CA THR A 80 3.70 5.55 1.51
C THR A 80 3.28 6.64 0.55
N VAL A 81 2.76 7.73 1.11
CA VAL A 81 2.62 8.99 0.38
C VAL A 81 3.98 9.67 0.35
N THR A 82 4.40 10.14 -0.81
CA THR A 82 5.72 10.73 -1.00
C THR A 82 5.67 11.84 -2.04
N ARG A 83 6.65 12.74 -1.98
CA ARG A 83 6.77 13.88 -2.89
C ARG A 83 8.03 13.73 -3.70
N VAL A 84 7.92 13.97 -5.01
CA VAL A 84 9.06 13.93 -5.92
C VAL A 84 9.97 15.12 -5.64
N SER A 85 11.26 14.83 -5.44
CA SER A 85 12.30 15.83 -5.41
C SER A 85 13.57 15.35 -6.11
N GLY A 86 14.05 16.12 -7.09
CA GLY A 86 15.23 15.80 -7.89
C GLY A 86 15.09 14.50 -8.68
N GLY A 87 13.89 14.23 -9.21
CA GLY A 87 13.56 12.97 -9.92
C GLY A 87 13.57 11.74 -9.01
N LYS A 88 13.48 11.94 -7.70
CA LYS A 88 13.48 10.86 -6.70
C LYS A 88 12.31 11.02 -5.73
N ALA A 89 11.89 9.91 -5.14
CA ALA A 89 11.01 9.89 -3.99
C ALA A 89 11.63 9.06 -2.87
N LEU A 90 11.27 9.35 -1.63
CA LEU A 90 11.72 8.59 -0.46
C LEU A 90 10.64 7.60 -0.05
N ILE A 91 11.05 6.36 0.21
CA ILE A 91 10.20 5.31 0.76
C ILE A 91 10.86 4.69 1.99
N PRO A 92 10.09 4.32 3.03
CA PRO A 92 10.64 3.62 4.17
C PRO A 92 10.94 2.15 3.81
N ALA A 93 12.15 1.70 4.13
CA ALA A 93 12.56 0.31 4.01
C ALA A 93 13.00 -0.26 5.37
N ILE A 94 12.58 -1.48 5.68
CA ILE A 94 12.87 -2.16 6.95
C ILE A 94 13.50 -3.52 6.67
N ASN A 95 14.70 -3.75 7.18
CA ASN A 95 15.35 -5.05 7.12
C ASN A 95 14.91 -5.94 8.28
N LEU A 96 14.13 -6.97 7.98
CA LEU A 96 13.59 -7.95 8.91
C LEU A 96 14.53 -9.14 9.16
N ARG A 97 15.75 -9.18 8.62
CA ARG A 97 16.67 -10.30 8.88
C ARG A 97 17.09 -10.34 10.36
N GLY A 98 16.78 -11.46 11.03
CA GLY A 98 17.28 -11.85 12.35
C GLY A 98 16.17 -12.22 13.34
N GLU A 99 16.53 -12.43 14.61
CA GLU A 99 15.58 -12.75 15.70
C GLU A 99 14.39 -11.79 15.80
N ARG A 100 13.23 -12.32 16.22
CA ARG A 100 11.97 -11.60 16.44
C ARG A 100 12.21 -10.40 17.36
N THR A 101 12.30 -9.22 16.75
CA THR A 101 12.60 -7.95 17.45
C THR A 101 11.42 -7.01 17.25
N ARG A 102 11.08 -6.25 18.29
CA ARG A 102 10.01 -5.24 18.24
C ARG A 102 10.38 -4.20 17.17
N LEU A 103 9.42 -3.86 16.30
CA LEU A 103 9.63 -2.81 15.31
C LEU A 103 9.93 -1.46 16.00
N PRO A 104 10.67 -0.56 15.31
CA PRO A 104 10.86 0.83 15.76
C PRO A 104 9.52 1.51 16.06
N ASN A 105 9.54 2.60 16.82
CA ASN A 105 8.30 3.26 17.20
C ASN A 105 7.56 3.83 15.96
N LYS A 106 6.24 4.07 16.06
CA LYS A 106 5.42 4.57 14.92
C LYS A 106 5.97 5.85 14.27
N LYS A 107 6.66 6.72 15.02
CA LYS A 107 7.28 7.95 14.48
C LYS A 107 8.52 7.64 13.64
N GLU A 108 9.27 6.60 14.00
CA GLU A 108 10.44 6.13 13.27
C GLU A 108 10.06 5.33 12.02
N LEU A 109 8.86 4.74 12.00
CA LEU A 109 8.34 4.00 10.85
C LEU A 109 7.90 4.88 9.67
N GLY A 110 7.96 6.21 9.79
CA GLY A 110 7.56 7.16 8.75
C GLY A 110 6.05 7.42 8.71
N VAL A 111 5.60 8.20 7.71
CA VAL A 111 4.17 8.47 7.47
C VAL A 111 3.61 7.34 6.62
N TRP A 112 3.12 6.30 7.29
CA TRP A 112 2.20 5.32 6.70
C TRP A 112 0.99 6.09 6.19
N ILE A 113 0.44 5.66 5.06
CA ILE A 113 -0.61 6.38 4.34
C ILE A 113 -1.62 6.95 5.34
N PRO A 114 -1.81 8.29 5.37
CA PRO A 114 -2.86 8.88 6.20
C PRO A 114 -4.17 8.16 5.89
N PHE A 115 -4.96 7.84 6.91
CA PHE A 115 -6.20 7.07 6.75
C PHE A 115 -7.10 7.59 5.61
N GLU A 116 -7.14 8.91 5.40
CA GLU A 116 -7.85 9.57 4.30
C GLU A 116 -7.30 9.17 2.91
N THR A 117 -5.98 9.15 2.75
CA THR A 117 -5.34 8.74 1.49
C THR A 117 -5.42 7.23 1.23
N ASP A 118 -5.52 6.41 2.29
CA ASP A 118 -5.78 4.96 2.15
C ASP A 118 -7.20 4.73 1.64
N MET A 119 -8.17 5.48 2.17
CA MET A 119 -9.54 5.44 1.66
C MET A 119 -9.63 5.92 0.22
N GLU A 120 -8.94 7.00 -0.16
CA GLU A 120 -8.86 7.45 -1.56
C GLU A 120 -8.26 6.38 -2.49
N LEU A 121 -7.25 5.61 -2.03
CA LEU A 121 -6.64 4.54 -2.82
C LEU A 121 -7.58 3.34 -2.97
N LEU A 122 -8.23 2.93 -1.88
CA LEU A 122 -9.22 1.85 -1.94
C LEU A 122 -10.41 2.25 -2.83
N GLU A 123 -10.81 3.52 -2.83
CA GLU A 123 -11.79 4.07 -3.78
C GLU A 123 -11.28 4.01 -5.22
N LEU A 124 -10.05 4.48 -5.48
CA LEU A 124 -9.44 4.54 -6.81
C LEU A 124 -9.27 3.15 -7.44
N ASN A 125 -8.97 2.13 -6.64
CA ASN A 125 -8.85 0.74 -7.08
C ASN A 125 -10.22 0.03 -7.18
N ASN A 126 -11.33 0.72 -6.91
CA ASN A 126 -12.66 0.15 -6.75
C ASN A 126 -12.70 -0.97 -5.70
N GLU A 127 -11.82 -0.93 -4.70
CA GLU A 127 -11.77 -1.88 -3.57
C GLU A 127 -12.80 -1.51 -2.48
N LEU A 128 -13.24 -0.24 -2.42
CA LEU A 128 -14.41 0.19 -1.63
C LEU A 128 -15.76 -0.05 -2.31
N GLU A 129 -15.77 -0.72 -3.46
CA GLU A 129 -17.03 -1.13 -4.08
C GLU A 129 -17.80 -2.07 -3.14
N SER A 130 -19.05 -1.72 -2.87
CA SER A 130 -19.94 -2.39 -1.94
C SER A 130 -19.94 -3.92 -2.08
N GLY A 131 -19.95 -4.45 -3.31
CA GLY A 131 -19.91 -5.89 -3.58
C GLY A 131 -18.57 -6.54 -3.18
N LYS A 132 -17.44 -5.89 -3.42
CA LYS A 132 -16.12 -6.41 -3.04
C LYS A 132 -15.90 -6.36 -1.53
N VAL A 133 -16.41 -5.32 -0.87
CA VAL A 133 -16.40 -5.23 0.59
C VAL A 133 -17.22 -6.36 1.20
N ASP A 134 -18.39 -6.68 0.62
CA ASP A 134 -19.19 -7.83 1.06
C ASP A 134 -18.44 -9.15 0.84
N GLU A 135 -17.87 -9.39 -0.35
CA GLU A 135 -17.05 -10.58 -0.63
C GLU A 135 -15.86 -10.74 0.34
N TRP A 136 -15.17 -9.63 0.64
CA TRP A 136 -14.07 -9.62 1.59
C TRP A 136 -14.54 -9.98 3.01
N ILE A 137 -15.66 -9.41 3.47
CA ILE A 137 -16.22 -9.72 4.80
C ILE A 137 -16.58 -11.20 4.91
N GLU A 138 -17.21 -11.79 3.87
CA GLU A 138 -17.54 -13.22 3.85
C GLU A 138 -16.29 -14.12 3.87
N ALA A 139 -15.16 -13.65 3.36
CA ALA A 139 -13.91 -14.39 3.37
C ALA A 139 -13.20 -14.41 4.75
N LEU A 140 -13.59 -13.53 5.68
CA LEU A 140 -12.93 -13.42 7.00
C LEU A 140 -13.29 -14.56 7.96
N GLY A 141 -14.40 -15.28 7.73
CA GLY A 141 -14.81 -16.40 8.57
C GLY A 141 -16.32 -16.50 8.75
N ASP A 142 -16.76 -16.75 9.99
CA ASP A 142 -18.17 -16.91 10.31
C ASP A 142 -18.85 -15.53 10.48
N THR A 143 -19.62 -15.14 9.45
CA THR A 143 -20.41 -13.91 9.39
C THR A 143 -21.87 -14.12 9.76
N GLU A 144 -22.28 -15.35 10.07
CA GLU A 144 -23.68 -15.74 10.18
C GLU A 144 -24.14 -15.87 11.64
N VAL A 145 -23.34 -16.47 12.51
CA VAL A 145 -23.75 -16.68 13.91
C VAL A 145 -23.75 -15.35 14.67
N PRO A 146 -24.88 -14.92 15.25
CA PRO A 146 -24.97 -13.62 15.93
C PRO A 146 -24.06 -13.48 17.17
N LEU A 147 -23.70 -12.23 17.49
CA LEU A 147 -23.10 -11.84 18.78
C LEU A 147 -24.19 -11.59 19.83
N GLU A 148 -23.85 -11.73 21.10
CA GLU A 148 -24.81 -11.57 22.21
C GLU A 148 -25.36 -10.14 22.35
N ASN A 149 -24.59 -9.12 21.90
CA ASN A 149 -24.89 -7.71 22.09
C ASN A 149 -24.98 -6.89 20.78
N GLU A 150 -25.35 -7.51 19.65
CA GLU A 150 -25.45 -6.81 18.34
C GLU A 150 -26.41 -5.61 18.36
N ALA A 151 -27.47 -5.69 19.16
CA ALA A 151 -28.45 -4.62 19.30
C ALA A 151 -27.84 -3.32 19.85
N GLU A 152 -26.73 -3.42 20.60
CA GLU A 152 -26.07 -2.27 21.23
C GLU A 152 -25.00 -1.63 20.34
N VAL A 153 -24.63 -2.29 19.23
CA VAL A 153 -23.61 -1.77 18.30
C VAL A 153 -24.06 -0.43 17.74
N ARG A 154 -23.27 0.62 17.97
CA ARG A 154 -23.51 1.96 17.42
C ARG A 154 -22.59 2.18 16.23
N VAL A 155 -23.19 2.27 15.05
CA VAL A 155 -22.47 2.62 13.82
C VAL A 155 -22.67 4.10 13.58
N GLY A 156 -21.60 4.83 13.27
CA GLY A 156 -21.63 6.29 13.14
C GLY A 156 -22.51 6.82 11.99
N ASN A 157 -22.91 5.93 11.07
CA ASN A 157 -23.85 6.19 10.00
C ASN A 157 -25.14 5.37 10.24
N ASN A 158 -26.30 5.98 10.02
CA ASN A 158 -27.62 5.36 10.22
C ASN A 158 -28.11 4.57 8.99
N ASP A 159 -27.23 4.30 8.03
CA ASP A 159 -27.53 3.46 6.87
C ASP A 159 -27.57 1.98 7.26
N ASP A 160 -28.67 1.31 6.92
CA ASP A 160 -28.93 -0.09 7.27
C ASP A 160 -27.92 -1.05 6.61
N ASP A 161 -27.44 -0.72 5.40
CA ASP A 161 -26.43 -1.49 4.66
C ASP A 161 -25.06 -1.45 5.38
N THR A 162 -24.66 -0.24 5.77
CA THR A 162 -23.45 0.01 6.56
C THR A 162 -23.52 -0.70 7.91
N ARG A 163 -24.66 -0.59 8.61
CA ARG A 163 -24.87 -1.30 9.88
C ARG A 163 -24.75 -2.81 9.70
N ARG A 164 -25.37 -3.37 8.66
CA ARG A 164 -25.29 -4.79 8.34
C ARG A 164 -23.85 -5.25 8.13
N ARG A 165 -23.06 -4.52 7.34
CA ARG A 165 -21.64 -4.84 7.09
C ARG A 165 -20.81 -4.82 8.36
N VAL A 166 -20.95 -3.79 9.20
CA VAL A 166 -20.21 -3.70 10.46
C VAL A 166 -20.55 -4.86 11.38
N VAL A 167 -21.83 -5.26 11.49
CA VAL A 167 -22.22 -6.42 12.31
C VAL A 167 -21.64 -7.71 11.75
N LYS A 168 -21.71 -7.95 10.43
CA LYS A 168 -21.08 -9.13 9.80
C LYS A 168 -19.58 -9.19 10.05
N LEU A 169 -18.90 -8.04 9.94
CA LEU A 169 -17.48 -7.93 10.25
C LEU A 169 -17.19 -8.33 11.71
N LEU A 170 -17.96 -7.81 12.67
CA LEU A 170 -17.78 -8.14 14.09
C LEU A 170 -18.00 -9.64 14.38
N ARG A 171 -18.94 -10.30 13.68
CA ARG A 171 -19.14 -11.76 13.79
C ARG A 171 -17.91 -12.53 13.34
N ALA A 172 -17.33 -12.16 12.20
CA ALA A 172 -16.15 -12.81 11.65
C ALA A 172 -14.95 -12.76 12.63
N TYR A 173 -14.82 -11.66 13.38
CA TYR A 173 -13.76 -11.46 14.37
C TYR A 173 -14.04 -12.03 15.77
N ARG A 174 -15.16 -12.73 16.01
CA ARG A 174 -15.53 -13.25 17.34
C ARG A 174 -14.48 -14.19 17.97
N ARG A 175 -13.53 -14.74 17.21
CA ARG A 175 -12.62 -15.82 17.65
C ARG A 175 -11.12 -15.53 17.63
N ASP A 176 -10.69 -14.29 17.39
CA ASP A 176 -9.25 -14.00 17.37
C ASP A 176 -8.58 -13.87 18.76
N ASP A 177 -9.32 -14.07 19.87
CA ASP A 177 -8.76 -14.06 21.23
C ASP A 177 -8.13 -15.40 21.69
N ASP A 178 -8.26 -16.50 20.93
CA ASP A 178 -7.78 -17.85 21.33
C ASP A 178 -6.53 -18.35 20.56
N ARG A 179 -5.79 -17.47 19.87
CA ARG A 179 -4.54 -17.82 19.16
C ARG A 179 -3.28 -17.41 19.94
N ASP A 180 -2.92 -18.22 20.94
CA ASP A 180 -1.58 -18.25 21.57
C ASP A 180 -0.58 -19.10 20.75
#